data_AF-A0A8T4FYT9-F1
#
_entry.id   AF-A0A8T4FYT9-F1
#
_cell.length_a   1.000
_cell.length_b   1.000
_cell.length_c   1.000
_cell.angle_alpha   90.00
_cell.angle_beta   90.00
_cell.angle_gamma   90.00
#
_symmetry.space_group_name_H-M   'P 1'
#
loop_
_entity.id
_entity.type
_entity.pdbx_description
1 polymer ?
#
loop_
_entity_poly.entity_id
_entity_poly.type
_entity_poly.pdbx_seq_one_letter_code
_entity_poly.pdbx_strand_id
1 'polypeptide(L)'
;MIVFRKLFLRALNENQLLILRSINGKHHSLNALLEELSRETKKPISTLKLNAKILKDLGLIDYGKKDNPKPVELTKHGKLVLKILGVVE
;
A
#
# COMPACT_ATOMS: atom_id res chain seq x y z
N MET A 1 11.64 13.16 14.08
CA MET A 1 10.75 12.25 13.33
C MET A 1 9.77 11.43 14.19
N ILE A 2 9.99 11.25 15.50
CA ILE A 2 9.13 10.42 16.38
C ILE A 2 7.64 10.83 16.34
N VAL A 3 7.36 12.14 16.29
CA VAL A 3 5.99 12.67 16.25
C VAL A 3 5.26 12.21 14.97
N PHE A 4 5.86 12.40 13.79
CA PHE A 4 5.26 11.97 12.52
C PHE A 4 5.05 10.46 12.45
N ARG A 5 5.98 9.66 12.98
CA ARG A 5 5.79 8.21 13.09
C ARG A 5 4.54 7.86 13.90
N LYS A 6 4.34 8.50 15.06
CA LYS A 6 3.14 8.31 15.89
C LYS A 6 1.86 8.76 15.19
N LEU A 7 1.91 9.86 14.43
CA LEU A 7 0.76 10.35 13.66
C LEU A 7 0.38 9.38 12.54
N PHE A 8 1.34 8.93 11.73
CA PHE A 8 1.07 7.99 10.64
C PHE A 8 0.59 6.63 11.14
N LEU A 9 1.12 6.11 12.25
CA LEU A 9 0.63 4.86 12.85
C LEU A 9 -0.80 4.96 13.39
N ARG A 10 -1.30 6.17 13.71
CA ARG A 10 -2.70 6.38 14.09
C ARG A 10 -3.61 6.60 12.89
N ALA A 11 -3.08 7.22 11.82
CA ALA A 11 -3.84 7.52 10.62
C ALA A 11 -3.98 6.31 9.67
N LEU A 12 -2.96 5.44 9.63
CA LEU A 12 -2.94 4.26 8.78
C LEU A 12 -3.38 3.02 9.56
N ASN A 13 -4.40 2.33 9.05
CA ASN A 13 -4.82 1.06 9.62
C ASN A 13 -3.87 -0.09 9.22
N GLU A 14 -4.05 -1.24 9.86
CA GLU A 14 -3.21 -2.42 9.65
C GLU A 14 -3.19 -2.90 8.19
N ASN A 15 -4.33 -2.85 7.49
CA ASN A 15 -4.42 -3.30 6.10
C ASN A 15 -3.70 -2.34 5.14
N GLN A 16 -3.76 -1.03 5.41
CA GLN A 16 -3.03 -0.01 4.68
C GLN A 16 -1.52 -0.19 4.85
N LEU A 17 -1.08 -0.41 6.09
CA LEU A 17 0.33 -0.69 6.39
C LEU A 17 0.81 -1.98 5.72
N LEU A 18 0.00 -3.04 5.75
CA LEU A 18 0.28 -4.29 5.06
C LEU A 18 0.50 -4.04 3.56
N ILE A 19 -0.46 -3.40 2.88
CA ILE A 19 -0.35 -3.11 1.44
C ILE A 19 0.90 -2.29 1.12
N LEU A 20 1.15 -1.21 1.87
CA LEU A 20 2.33 -0.36 1.65
C LEU A 20 3.65 -1.14 1.75
N ARG A 21 3.76 -2.02 2.75
CA ARG A 21 4.97 -2.83 2.99
C ARG A 21 5.20 -3.91 1.94
N SER A 22 4.13 -4.40 1.32
CA SER A 22 4.21 -5.49 0.35
C SER A 22 4.53 -5.02 -1.07
N ILE A 23 4.46 -3.72 -1.36
CA ILE A 23 4.84 -3.19 -2.67
C ILE A 23 6.37 -3.15 -2.80
N ASN A 24 6.89 -4.08 -3.58
CA ASN A 24 8.33 -4.28 -3.80
C ASN A 24 8.72 -4.33 -5.30
N GLY A 25 7.81 -3.92 -6.19
CA GLY A 25 8.04 -3.92 -7.64
C GLY A 25 7.93 -5.30 -8.32
N LYS A 26 7.69 -6.39 -7.57
CA LYS A 26 7.53 -7.74 -8.17
C LYS A 26 6.17 -7.96 -8.82
N HIS A 27 5.19 -7.10 -8.54
CA HIS A 27 3.80 -7.32 -8.90
C HIS A 27 3.37 -6.44 -10.07
N HIS A 28 3.00 -7.08 -11.19
CA HIS A 28 2.59 -6.40 -12.43
C HIS A 28 1.20 -5.74 -12.36
N SER A 29 0.41 -6.00 -11.33
CA SER A 29 -0.87 -5.33 -11.10
C SER A 29 -1.23 -5.28 -9.61
N LEU A 30 -2.11 -4.34 -9.26
CA LEU A 30 -2.69 -4.30 -7.91
C LEU A 30 -3.45 -5.59 -7.59
N ASN A 31 -4.25 -6.13 -8.51
CA ASN A 31 -5.06 -7.31 -8.23
C ASN A 31 -4.20 -8.51 -7.86
N ALA A 32 -3.08 -8.73 -8.57
CA ALA A 32 -2.15 -9.81 -8.24
C ALA A 32 -1.62 -9.67 -6.80
N LEU A 33 -1.23 -8.45 -6.39
CA LEU A 33 -0.76 -8.17 -5.03
C LEU A 33 -1.84 -8.43 -3.99
N LEU A 34 -3.06 -7.95 -4.23
CA LEU A 34 -4.14 -8.10 -3.27
C LEU A 34 -4.63 -9.55 -3.16
N GLU A 35 -4.57 -10.33 -4.25
CA GLU A 35 -4.87 -11.76 -4.23
C GLU A 35 -3.84 -12.54 -3.41
N GLU A 36 -2.55 -12.25 -3.58
CA GLU A 36 -1.48 -12.82 -2.76
C GLU A 36 -1.70 -12.50 -1.27
N LEU A 37 -1.89 -11.22 -0.94
CA LEU A 37 -2.15 -10.80 0.43
C LEU A 37 -3.42 -11.41 1.02
N SER A 38 -4.48 -11.55 0.23
CA SER A 38 -5.72 -12.19 0.68
C SER A 38 -5.51 -13.67 1.02
N ARG A 39 -4.74 -14.40 0.21
CA ARG A 39 -4.41 -15.81 0.48
C ARG A 39 -3.57 -15.97 1.74
N GLU A 40 -2.55 -15.13 1.91
CA GLU A 40 -1.59 -15.19 3.03
C GLU A 40 -2.21 -14.76 4.35
N THR A 41 -2.98 -13.66 4.34
CA THR A 41 -3.51 -13.06 5.58
C THR A 41 -4.96 -13.41 5.87
N LYS A 42 -5.63 -14.14 4.96
CA LYS A 42 -7.07 -14.46 5.00
C LYS A 42 -7.99 -13.24 5.06
N LYS A 43 -7.47 -12.04 4.76
CA LYS A 43 -8.28 -10.80 4.72
C LYS A 43 -9.13 -10.77 3.44
N PRO A 44 -10.39 -10.32 3.49
CA PRO A 44 -11.25 -10.26 2.32
C PRO A 44 -10.67 -9.36 1.22
N ILE A 45 -10.76 -9.82 -0.03
CA ILE A 45 -10.25 -9.06 -1.19
C ILE A 45 -10.92 -7.70 -1.34
N SER A 46 -12.21 -7.59 -1.01
CA SER A 46 -12.97 -6.33 -1.02
C SER A 46 -12.40 -5.31 -0.02
N THR A 47 -12.07 -5.76 1.18
CA THR A 47 -11.40 -4.96 2.21
C THR A 47 -10.04 -4.45 1.73
N LEU A 48 -9.24 -5.32 1.13
CA LEU A 48 -7.93 -4.93 0.59
C LEU A 48 -8.07 -3.93 -0.58
N LYS A 49 -9.04 -4.12 -1.47
CA LYS A 49 -9.32 -3.20 -2.58
C LYS A 49 -9.74 -1.82 -2.09
N LEU A 50 -10.61 -1.74 -1.08
CA LEU A 50 -10.99 -0.47 -0.47
C LEU A 50 -9.77 0.25 0.11
N ASN A 51 -8.91 -0.45 0.84
CA ASN A 51 -7.71 0.14 1.43
C ASN A 51 -6.70 0.59 0.37
N ALA A 52 -6.50 -0.19 -0.70
CA ALA A 52 -5.66 0.22 -1.83
C ALA A 52 -6.19 1.47 -2.53
N LYS A 53 -7.52 1.59 -2.71
CA LYS A 53 -8.14 2.80 -3.24
C LYS A 53 -7.87 4.00 -2.34
N ILE A 54 -8.07 3.89 -1.04
CA ILE A 54 -7.77 4.97 -0.09
C ILE A 54 -6.28 5.37 -0.16
N LEU A 55 -5.35 4.42 -0.24
CA LEU A 55 -3.93 4.70 -0.38
C LEU A 55 -3.58 5.44 -1.68
N LYS A 56 -4.28 5.11 -2.78
CA LYS A 56 -4.14 5.82 -4.05
C LYS A 56 -4.70 7.23 -3.98
N ASP A 57 -5.87 7.40 -3.36
CA ASP A 57 -6.51 8.70 -3.18
C ASP A 57 -5.66 9.62 -2.28
N LEU A 58 -4.93 9.06 -1.30
CA LEU A 58 -3.92 9.75 -0.49
C LEU A 58 -2.59 10.00 -1.22
N GLY A 59 -2.43 9.49 -2.44
CA GLY A 59 -1.21 9.62 -3.24
C GLY A 59 -0.01 8.83 -2.69
N LEU A 60 -0.23 7.78 -1.88
CA LEU A 60 0.85 6.94 -1.34
C LEU A 60 1.26 5.82 -2.28
N ILE A 61 0.32 5.33 -3.10
CA ILE A 61 0.57 4.31 -4.13
C ILE A 61 -0.02 4.78 -5.46
N ASP A 62 0.51 4.24 -6.56
CA ASP A 62 -0.11 4.35 -7.87
C ASP A 62 -0.22 2.97 -8.54
N TYR A 63 -1.20 2.83 -9.43
CA TYR A 63 -1.45 1.63 -10.23
C TYR A 63 -2.38 1.98 -11.39
N GLY A 64 -2.28 1.22 -12.48
CA GLY A 64 -3.07 1.45 -13.69
C GLY A 64 -4.52 1.00 -13.58
N LYS A 65 -5.32 1.39 -14.57
CA LYS A 65 -6.69 0.88 -14.76
C LYS A 65 -6.69 -0.22 -15.83
N LYS A 66 -7.83 -0.88 -16.03
CA LYS A 66 -7.96 -1.97 -17.03
C LYS A 66 -7.59 -1.50 -18.45
N ASP A 67 -7.97 -0.28 -18.76
CA ASP A 67 -7.82 0.48 -20.00
C ASP A 67 -6.43 1.13 -20.15
N ASN A 68 -5.67 1.25 -19.05
CA ASN A 68 -4.28 1.72 -19.07
C ASN A 68 -3.50 1.02 -17.95
N PRO A 69 -3.08 -0.24 -18.17
CA PRO A 69 -2.46 -1.06 -17.13
C PRO A 69 -1.09 -0.52 -16.74
N LYS A 70 -0.83 -0.48 -15.43
CA LYS A 70 0.45 -0.12 -14.85
C LYS A 70 0.70 -0.97 -13.61
N PRO A 71 1.96 -1.35 -13.33
CA PRO A 71 2.34 -1.99 -12.08
C PRO A 71 1.88 -1.21 -10.86
N VAL A 72 1.75 -1.90 -9.73
CA VAL A 72 1.51 -1.25 -8.45
C VAL A 72 2.85 -0.76 -7.89
N GLU A 73 2.93 0.52 -7.56
CA GLU A 73 4.17 1.16 -7.13
C GLU A 73 3.94 2.12 -5.95
N LEU A 74 4.98 2.27 -5.13
CA LEU A 74 5.03 3.33 -4.11
C LEU A 74 5.37 4.66 -4.78
N THR A 75 4.58 5.69 -4.51
CA THR A 75 4.94 7.06 -4.91
C THR A 75 6.12 7.58 -4.08
N LYS A 76 6.65 8.75 -4.44
CA LYS A 76 7.65 9.45 -3.60
C LYS A 76 7.15 9.66 -2.16
N HIS A 77 5.86 9.97 -1.99
CA HIS A 77 5.24 10.14 -0.67
C HIS A 77 5.08 8.80 0.07
N GLY A 78 4.67 7.73 -0.62
CA GLY A 78 4.60 6.40 -0.02
C GLY A 78 5.94 5.90 0.51
N LYS A 79 7.01 6.10 -0.27
CA LYS A 79 8.39 5.79 0.15
C LYS A 79 8.81 6.60 1.38
N LEU A 80 8.51 7.90 1.39
CA LEU A 80 8.80 8.77 2.54
C LEU A 80 8.05 8.31 3.80
N VAL A 81 6.77 7.98 3.70
CA VAL A 81 5.97 7.48 4.83
C VAL A 81 6.59 6.20 5.40
N LEU A 82 6.95 5.23 4.55
CA LEU A 82 7.59 3.99 5.02
C LEU A 82 8.95 4.24 5.68
N LYS A 83 9.75 5.18 5.15
CA LYS A 83 11.00 5.62 5.78
C LYS A 83 10.75 6.23 7.17
N ILE A 84 9.71 7.07 7.31
CA ILE A 84 9.32 7.67 8.59
C ILE A 84 8.87 6.62 9.60
N LEU A 85 8.19 5.58 9.14
CA LEU A 85 7.75 4.47 9.99
C LEU A 85 8.91 3.58 10.47
N GLY A 86 10.09 3.69 9.85
CA GLY A 86 11.27 2.88 10.14
C GLY A 86 11.18 1.49 9.53
N VAL A 87 10.57 1.37 8.36
CA VAL A 87 10.26 0.07 7.72
C VAL A 87 11.12 -0.18 6.47
N VAL A 88 11.94 0.79 6.05
CA VAL A 88 12.86 0.68 4.91
C VAL A 88 14.19 1.32 5.31
N GLU A 89 15.29 0.58 5.09
CA GLU A 89 16.66 1.13 5.08
C GLU A 89 16.92 1.94 3.81
#